data_AF-A0A3C1L9U2-F1
#
_entry.id   AF-A0A3C1L9U2-F1
#
_cell.length_a   1.000
_cell.length_b   1.000
_cell.length_c   1.000
_cell.angle_alpha   90.00
_cell.angle_beta   90.00
_cell.angle_gamma   90.00
#
_symmetry.space_group_name_H-M   'P 1'
#
loop_
_entity.id
_entity.type
_entity.pdbx_description
1 polymer ?
#
loop_
_entity_poly.entity_id
_entity_poly.type
_entity_poly.pdbx_seq_one_letter_code
_entity_poly.pdbx_strand_id
1 'polypeptide(L)'
;MAKQIAFDEAARRSLEAGMNKLADAVRVTLGPKGRNVVLDKKWGSPTITNDGVSIAKEIELEDPYERIGAELVKEVAKKTDDVAGDGTTTATVLA
;
A
#
# COMPACT_ATOMS: atom_id res chain seq x y z
N MET A 1 -26.35 2.43 -2.99
CA MET A 1 -25.73 1.86 -4.21
C MET A 1 -25.88 0.35 -4.17
N ALA A 2 -26.13 -0.30 -5.31
CA ALA A 2 -26.15 -1.75 -5.42
C ALA A 2 -24.75 -2.34 -5.22
N LYS A 3 -24.66 -3.58 -4.74
CA LYS A 3 -23.38 -4.30 -4.59
C LYS A 3 -22.88 -4.74 -5.96
N GLN A 4 -21.59 -4.56 -6.20
CA GLN A 4 -20.91 -5.14 -7.35
C GLN A 4 -20.33 -6.50 -6.95
N ILE A 5 -20.45 -7.50 -7.82
CA ILE A 5 -20.00 -8.87 -7.55
C ILE A 5 -19.13 -9.31 -8.72
N ALA A 6 -17.89 -9.71 -8.43
CA ALA A 6 -16.92 -10.20 -9.39
C ALA A 6 -16.39 -11.57 -8.95
N PHE A 7 -16.00 -12.40 -9.90
CA PHE A 7 -15.55 -13.77 -9.68
C PHE A 7 -14.27 -14.10 -10.43
N ASP A 8 -13.70 -15.26 -10.10
CA ASP A 8 -12.61 -15.92 -10.83
C ASP A 8 -11.40 -15.02 -11.09
N GLU A 9 -10.85 -15.10 -12.30
CA GLU A 9 -9.62 -14.42 -12.66
C GLU A 9 -9.79 -12.90 -12.69
N ALA A 10 -10.94 -12.40 -13.17
CA ALA A 10 -11.19 -10.96 -13.23
C ALA A 10 -11.10 -10.33 -11.83
N ALA A 11 -11.72 -10.96 -10.82
CA ALA A 11 -11.63 -10.49 -9.44
C ALA A 11 -10.19 -10.56 -8.90
N ARG A 12 -9.48 -11.68 -9.15
CA ARG A 12 -8.09 -11.84 -8.68
C ARG A 12 -7.14 -10.82 -9.31
N ARG A 13 -7.27 -10.54 -10.60
CA ARG A 13 -6.43 -9.56 -11.31
C ARG A 13 -6.65 -8.14 -10.82
N SER A 14 -7.89 -7.75 -10.54
CA SER A 14 -8.15 -6.43 -9.98
C SER A 14 -7.58 -6.29 -8.56
N LEU A 15 -7.70 -7.33 -7.72
CA LEU A 15 -7.07 -7.33 -6.39
C LEU A 15 -5.54 -7.22 -6.49
N GLU A 16 -4.92 -8.07 -7.32
CA GLU A 16 -3.48 -8.09 -7.59
C GLU A 16 -2.97 -6.73 -8.07
N ALA A 17 -3.71 -6.07 -8.97
CA ALA A 17 -3.36 -4.73 -9.45
C ALA A 17 -3.31 -3.70 -8.31
N GLY A 18 -4.26 -3.76 -7.38
CA GLY A 18 -4.28 -2.91 -6.20
C GLY A 18 -3.14 -3.18 -5.22
N MET A 19 -2.86 -4.47 -4.96
CA MET A 19 -1.73 -4.90 -4.14
C MET A 19 -0.41 -4.37 -4.72
N ASN A 20 -0.20 -4.55 -6.03
CA ASN A 20 1.00 -4.12 -6.73
C ASN A 20 1.19 -2.59 -6.68
N LYS A 21 0.12 -1.80 -6.85
CA LYS A 21 0.21 -0.33 -6.74
C LYS A 21 0.73 0.10 -5.37
N LEU A 22 0.28 -0.55 -4.31
CA LEU A 22 0.76 -0.27 -2.96
C LEU A 22 2.20 -0.75 -2.74
N ALA A 23 2.49 -2.01 -3.11
CA ALA A 23 3.80 -2.60 -2.93
C ALA A 23 4.89 -1.87 -3.72
N ASP A 24 4.61 -1.46 -4.95
CA ASP A 24 5.53 -0.70 -5.80
C ASP A 24 5.86 0.68 -5.22
N ALA A 25 4.89 1.34 -4.57
CA ALA A 25 5.10 2.62 -3.91
C ALA A 25 5.93 2.51 -2.62
N VAL A 26 5.75 1.42 -1.87
CA VAL A 26 6.44 1.19 -0.59
C VAL A 26 7.84 0.61 -0.81
N ARG A 27 8.03 -0.32 -1.75
CA ARG A 27 9.30 -1.05 -1.91
C ARG A 27 10.50 -0.16 -2.21
N VAL A 28 10.29 1.01 -2.81
CA VAL A 28 11.38 1.93 -3.16
C VAL A 28 12.11 2.47 -1.93
N THR A 29 11.48 2.39 -0.75
CA THR A 29 12.06 2.86 0.51
C THR A 29 12.83 1.78 1.27
N LEU A 30 12.84 0.54 0.79
CA LEU A 30 13.43 -0.59 1.50
C LEU A 30 14.96 -0.48 1.61
N GLY A 31 15.45 -0.64 2.84
CA GLY A 31 16.87 -0.81 3.15
C GLY A 31 17.68 0.49 3.23
N PRO A 32 19.00 0.39 3.46
CA PRO A 32 19.87 1.54 3.74
C PRO A 32 20.07 2.48 2.54
N LYS A 33 19.67 2.05 1.33
CA LYS A 33 19.67 2.85 0.10
C LYS A 33 18.25 3.13 -0.41
N GLY A 34 17.26 3.04 0.48
CA GLY A 34 15.88 3.41 0.18
C GLY A 34 15.79 4.84 -0.33
N ARG A 35 14.91 5.06 -1.31
CA ARG A 35 14.61 6.37 -1.87
C ARG A 35 13.45 7.01 -1.12
N ASN A 36 13.37 8.33 -1.20
CA ASN A 36 12.23 9.05 -0.64
C ASN A 36 11.04 9.00 -1.61
N VAL A 37 9.85 8.96 -1.03
CA VAL A 37 8.57 9.19 -1.68
C VAL A 37 8.06 10.57 -1.28
N VAL A 38 7.44 11.26 -2.23
CA VAL A 38 6.82 12.58 -2.03
C VAL A 38 5.32 12.38 -1.91
N LEU A 39 4.76 12.79 -0.77
CA LEU A 39 3.34 12.72 -0.47
C LEU A 39 2.77 14.14 -0.52
N ASP A 40 1.76 14.32 -1.37
CA ASP A 40 1.09 15.62 -1.50
C ASP A 40 0.30 15.95 -0.22
N LYS A 41 0.10 17.24 0.02
CA LYS A 41 -0.74 17.74 1.10
C LYS A 41 -1.68 18.79 0.57
N LYS A 42 -2.94 18.76 1.04
CA LYS A 42 -3.96 19.75 0.69
C LYS A 42 -3.54 21.20 1.01
N TRP A 43 -2.63 21.39 1.97
CA TRP A 43 -2.13 22.70 2.38
C TRP A 43 -0.66 22.61 2.79
N GLY A 44 0.13 23.63 2.43
CA GLY A 44 1.54 23.74 2.81
C GLY A 44 2.49 22.99 1.87
N SER A 45 3.64 22.57 2.39
CA SER A 45 4.66 21.83 1.63
C SER A 45 4.39 20.32 1.66
N PRO A 46 4.76 19.56 0.61
CA PRO A 46 4.60 18.11 0.59
C PRO A 46 5.45 17.42 1.67
N THR A 47 5.06 16.22 2.08
CA THR A 47 5.91 15.38 2.94
C THR A 47 6.88 14.60 2.07
N ILE A 48 8.17 14.64 2.40
CA ILE A 48 9.18 13.76 1.82
C ILE A 48 9.52 12.72 2.89
N THR A 49 9.29 11.44 2.61
CA THR A 49 9.48 10.37 3.58
C THR A 49 10.00 9.09 2.94
N ASN A 50 10.72 8.28 3.70
CA ASN A 50 11.09 6.91 3.37
C ASN A 50 10.41 5.88 4.31
N ASP A 51 9.47 6.33 5.16
CA ASP A 51 8.71 5.44 6.03
C ASP A 51 7.58 4.75 5.26
N GLY A 52 7.71 3.42 5.08
CA GLY A 52 6.74 2.59 4.37
C GLY A 52 5.35 2.60 4.99
N VAL A 53 5.23 2.74 6.31
CA VAL A 53 3.94 2.80 7.01
C VAL A 53 3.20 4.09 6.66
N SER A 54 3.89 5.23 6.70
CA SER A 54 3.32 6.52 6.30
C SER A 54 2.90 6.52 4.84
N ILE A 55 3.72 5.96 3.94
CA ILE A 55 3.41 5.88 2.51
C ILE A 55 2.17 5.02 2.27
N ALA A 56 2.12 3.82 2.86
CA ALA A 56 0.99 2.91 2.69
C ALA A 56 -0.34 3.54 3.14
N LYS A 57 -0.33 4.38 4.19
CA LYS A 57 -1.53 5.07 4.69
C LYS A 57 -2.12 6.07 3.70
N GLU A 58 -1.29 6.75 2.92
CA GLU A 58 -1.74 7.76 1.95
C GLU A 58 -2.25 7.17 0.62
N ILE A 59 -2.09 5.86 0.39
CA ILE A 59 -2.51 5.22 -0.87
C ILE A 59 -4.01 4.96 -0.85
N GLU A 60 -4.77 5.75 -1.60
CA GLU A 60 -6.18 5.51 -1.87
C GLU A 60 -6.39 5.24 -3.37
N LEU A 61 -7.11 4.17 -3.69
CA LEU A 61 -7.41 3.78 -5.07
C LEU A 61 -8.90 3.98 -5.36
N GLU A 62 -9.21 4.52 -6.54
CA GLU A 62 -10.59 4.79 -6.96
C GLU A 62 -11.36 3.52 -7.29
N ASP A 63 -10.70 2.55 -7.93
CA ASP A 63 -11.32 1.27 -8.27
C ASP A 63 -11.61 0.46 -6.98
N PRO A 64 -12.86 0.06 -6.73
CA PRO A 64 -13.22 -0.62 -5.49
C PRO A 64 -12.50 -1.96 -5.27
N TYR A 65 -12.22 -2.70 -6.34
CA TYR A 65 -11.57 -4.01 -6.24
C TYR A 65 -10.08 -3.86 -6.02
N GLU A 66 -9.41 -2.96 -6.75
CA GLU A 66 -8.01 -2.64 -6.47
C GLU A 66 -7.83 -2.09 -5.06
N ARG A 67 -8.72 -1.21 -4.61
CA ARG A 67 -8.67 -0.67 -3.24
C ARG A 67 -8.74 -1.78 -2.19
N ILE A 68 -9.59 -2.80 -2.39
CA ILE A 68 -9.63 -3.96 -1.48
C ILE A 68 -8.26 -4.67 -1.46
N GLY A 69 -7.64 -4.88 -2.63
CA GLY A 69 -6.30 -5.46 -2.71
C GLY A 69 -5.24 -4.65 -1.94
N ALA A 70 -5.24 -3.33 -2.12
CA ALA A 70 -4.32 -2.45 -1.39
C ALA A 70 -4.57 -2.49 0.14
N GLU A 71 -5.83 -2.45 0.59
CA GLU A 71 -6.17 -2.52 2.02
C GLU A 71 -5.72 -3.84 2.67
N LEU A 72 -5.78 -4.96 1.96
CA LEU A 72 -5.27 -6.25 2.46
C LEU A 72 -3.77 -6.17 2.77
N VAL A 73 -2.98 -5.54 1.90
CA VAL A 73 -1.53 -5.40 2.11
C VAL A 73 -1.22 -4.37 3.21
N LYS A 74 -2.01 -3.29 3.32
CA LYS A 74 -1.91 -2.37 4.47
C LYS A 74 -2.12 -3.08 5.79
N GLU A 75 -3.06 -4.03 5.84
CA GLU A 75 -3.33 -4.81 7.05
C GLU A 75 -2.14 -5.71 7.41
N VAL A 76 -1.48 -6.32 6.41
CA VAL A 76 -0.22 -7.06 6.63
C VAL A 76 0.86 -6.15 7.22
N ALA A 77 1.11 -5.00 6.60
CA ALA A 77 2.12 -4.05 7.07
C ALA A 77 1.84 -3.57 8.51
N LYS A 78 0.58 -3.20 8.78
CA LYS A 78 0.14 -2.76 10.12
C LYS A 78 0.31 -3.87 11.15
N LYS A 79 -0.06 -5.10 10.81
CA LYS A 79 0.04 -6.21 11.78
C LYS A 79 1.49 -6.54 12.10
N THR A 80 2.39 -6.44 11.12
CA THR A 80 3.82 -6.56 11.35
C THR A 80 4.34 -5.45 12.28
N ASP A 81 3.91 -4.21 12.07
CA ASP A 81 4.25 -3.08 12.95
C ASP A 81 3.78 -3.32 14.39
N ASP A 82 2.52 -3.73 14.57
CA ASP A 82 1.93 -3.99 15.89
C ASP A 82 2.68 -5.08 16.67
N VAL A 83 3.27 -6.06 15.97
CA VAL A 83 3.93 -7.22 16.59
C VAL A 83 5.43 -7.00 16.78
N ALA A 84 6.10 -6.39 15.80
CA ALA A 84 7.56 -6.31 15.73
C ALA A 84 8.11 -4.88 15.80
N GLY A 85 7.29 -3.86 15.50
CA GLY A 85 7.71 -2.45 15.44
C GLY A 85 8.68 -2.10 14.30
N ASP A 86 8.94 -3.05 13.39
CA ASP A 86 9.80 -2.90 12.20
C ASP A 86 9.44 -4.00 11.18
N GLY A 87 9.96 -3.91 9.96
CA GLY A 87 9.80 -4.92 8.91
C GLY A 87 8.54 -4.76 8.06
N THR A 88 7.81 -3.67 8.23
CA THR A 88 6.55 -3.37 7.51
C THR A 88 6.75 -3.31 5.99
N THR A 89 7.85 -2.71 5.56
CA THR A 89 8.23 -2.64 4.13
C THR A 89 8.60 -4.02 3.59
N THR A 90 9.31 -4.83 4.39
CA THR A 90 9.65 -6.22 4.03
C THR A 90 8.39 -7.08 3.90
N ALA A 91 7.45 -6.98 4.85
CA ALA A 91 6.20 -7.71 4.82
C ALA A 91 5.34 -7.32 3.61
N THR A 92 5.31 -6.03 3.28
CA THR A 92 4.62 -5.49 2.09
C THR A 92 5.20 -6.04 0.78
N VAL A 93 6.52 -6.23 0.70
CA VAL A 93 7.19 -6.74 -0.51
C VAL A 93 7.03 -8.25 -0.69
N LEU A 94 6.83 -9.00 0.40
CA LEU A 94 6.64 -10.45 0.37
C LEU A 94 5.19 -10.88 0.13
N ALA A 95 4.23 -10.00 0.40
CA ALA A 95 2.80 -10.23 0.22
C ALA A 95 2.37 -10.11 -1.25
#